data_AF-A0A845R0P5-F1
#
_entry.id   AF-A0A845R0P5-F1
#
_cell.length_a   1.000
_cell.length_b   1.000
_cell.length_c   1.000
_cell.angle_alpha   90.00
_cell.angle_beta   90.00
_cell.angle_gamma   90.00
#
_symmetry.space_group_name_H-M   'P 1'
#
loop_
_entity.id
_entity.type
_entity.pdbx_description
1 polymer ?
#
loop_
_entity_poly.entity_id
_entity_poly.type
_entity_poly.pdbx_seq_one_letter_code
_entity_poly.pdbx_strand_id
1 'polypeptide(L)'
;MSFKDIKLNYDIMAKNNIPLLVNSFEWKKMFGNLDNNDIQNAKKELLEHLRNQRKYKSDLKKLQNKKRDIMVDIVNLSHKVNNNDKNSISKLELSRSEMLEINKEIENLEIELDNMPSKIRHSNFELLNITIKIAYQDLKIKEKKLVPIYNEIEELRIKLKELIENKNDYEEEINNAYTFLHNMIGKEEIEKLDQNFLEKN
;
A
#
# COMPACT_ATOMS: atom_id res chain seq x y z
N MET A 1 -0.03 25.27 -8.93
CA MET A 1 -1.42 25.08 -8.44
C MET A 1 -1.34 24.53 -7.03
N SER A 2 -1.77 25.31 -6.03
CA SER A 2 -1.82 24.85 -4.64
C SER A 2 -2.86 23.73 -4.52
N PHE A 3 -2.43 22.53 -4.14
CA PHE A 3 -3.35 21.45 -3.82
C PHE A 3 -4.06 21.84 -2.54
N LYS A 4 -5.40 21.97 -2.56
CA LYS A 4 -6.19 22.11 -1.33
C LYS A 4 -5.76 20.99 -0.38
N ASP A 5 -5.38 21.34 0.84
CA ASP A 5 -5.09 20.34 1.87
C ASP A 5 -6.34 19.50 2.09
N ILE A 6 -6.33 18.29 1.55
CA ILE A 6 -7.31 17.27 1.85
C ILE A 6 -7.04 16.89 3.30
N LYS A 7 -7.74 17.52 4.24
CA LYS A 7 -7.78 17.11 5.64
C LYS A 7 -8.99 16.21 5.81
N LEU A 8 -8.73 14.91 5.89
CA LEU A 8 -9.77 13.95 6.26
C LEU A 8 -10.22 14.23 7.69
N ASN A 9 -11.52 14.09 7.96
CA ASN A 9 -12.06 14.23 9.29
C ASN A 9 -11.97 12.88 10.04
N TYR A 10 -11.22 12.88 11.14
CA TYR A 10 -11.02 11.72 12.00
C TYR A 10 -12.34 11.14 12.52
N ASP A 11 -13.30 11.96 12.94
CA ASP A 11 -14.54 11.51 13.57
C ASP A 11 -15.49 10.81 12.59
N ILE A 12 -15.48 11.24 11.33
CA ILE A 12 -16.27 10.62 10.27
C ILE A 12 -15.66 9.26 9.91
N MET A 13 -14.35 9.17 9.92
CA MET A 13 -13.61 7.97 9.54
C MET A 13 -13.47 6.95 10.68
N ALA A 14 -13.43 7.38 11.94
CA ALA A 14 -13.44 6.49 13.10
C ALA A 14 -14.75 5.68 13.20
N LYS A 15 -15.84 6.18 12.61
CA LYS A 15 -17.11 5.43 12.45
C LYS A 15 -16.99 4.33 11.40
N ASN A 16 -16.08 4.46 10.45
CA ASN A 16 -15.79 3.41 9.48
C ASN A 16 -14.72 2.49 10.07
N ASN A 17 -14.97 1.19 10.07
CA ASN A 17 -14.02 0.21 10.62
C ASN A 17 -12.84 0.02 9.66
N ILE A 18 -11.92 1.00 9.62
CA ILE A 18 -10.82 1.06 8.67
C ILE A 18 -9.82 -0.06 8.99
N PRO A 19 -9.53 -0.97 8.04
CA PRO A 19 -8.54 -2.01 8.25
C PRO A 19 -7.13 -1.42 8.41
N LEU A 20 -6.25 -2.16 9.07
CA LEU A 20 -4.84 -1.78 9.18
C LEU A 20 -4.19 -1.77 7.79
N LEU A 21 -3.74 -0.61 7.32
CA LEU A 21 -3.21 -0.44 5.96
C LEU A 21 -1.94 -1.28 5.72
N VAL A 22 -1.10 -1.41 6.75
CA VAL A 22 0.09 -2.28 6.73
C VAL A 22 -0.24 -3.77 6.56
N ASN A 23 -1.51 -4.18 6.69
CA ASN A 23 -1.93 -5.55 6.41
C ASN A 23 -2.65 -5.70 5.06
N SER A 24 -3.15 -4.60 4.48
CA SER A 24 -3.82 -4.64 3.16
C SER A 24 -2.82 -4.98 2.05
N PHE A 25 -3.21 -5.93 1.20
CA PHE A 25 -2.44 -6.32 0.03
C PHE A 25 -2.48 -5.23 -1.05
N GLU A 26 -3.66 -4.64 -1.25
CA GLU A 26 -3.92 -3.58 -2.21
C GLU A 26 -3.08 -2.35 -1.91
N TRP A 27 -3.04 -1.94 -0.63
CA TRP A 27 -2.23 -0.82 -0.19
C TRP A 27 -0.74 -1.08 -0.40
N LYS A 28 -0.24 -2.27 -0.05
CA LYS A 28 1.16 -2.66 -0.29
C LYS A 28 1.52 -2.66 -1.77
N LYS A 29 0.63 -3.16 -2.63
CA LYS A 29 0.86 -3.22 -4.08
C LYS A 29 0.93 -1.83 -4.70
N MET A 30 0.09 -0.90 -4.26
CA MET A 30 -0.01 0.45 -4.82
C MET A 30 0.99 1.43 -4.21
N PHE A 31 1.22 1.36 -2.89
CA PHE A 31 1.99 2.35 -2.13
C PHE A 31 3.23 1.79 -1.43
N GLY A 32 3.45 0.47 -1.45
CA GLY A 32 4.52 -0.18 -0.69
C GLY A 32 5.94 0.24 -1.10
N ASN A 33 6.13 0.56 -2.38
CA ASN A 33 7.41 0.96 -2.98
C ASN A 33 7.44 2.44 -3.38
N LEU A 34 6.51 3.27 -2.88
CA LEU A 34 6.59 4.71 -3.13
C LEU A 34 7.76 5.31 -2.35
N ASP A 35 8.62 6.03 -3.07
CA ASP A 35 9.67 6.90 -2.52
C ASP A 35 9.05 8.19 -1.98
N ASN A 36 8.18 8.05 -0.99
CA ASN A 36 7.61 9.17 -0.26
C ASN A 36 7.96 9.06 1.22
N ASN A 37 8.78 10.00 1.70
CA ASN A 37 9.26 10.02 3.07
C ASN A 37 8.11 10.07 4.10
N ASP A 38 7.03 10.79 3.81
CA ASP A 38 5.88 10.92 4.72
C ASP A 38 5.16 9.59 4.88
N ILE A 39 4.92 8.86 3.77
CA ILE A 39 4.34 7.50 3.82
C ILE A 39 5.26 6.56 4.60
N GLN A 40 6.57 6.57 4.32
CA GLN A 40 7.50 5.64 4.97
C GLN A 40 7.62 5.93 6.48
N ASN A 41 7.62 7.20 6.88
CA ASN A 41 7.64 7.60 8.29
C ASN A 41 6.36 7.17 9.00
N ALA A 42 5.18 7.50 8.47
CA ALA A 42 3.90 7.10 9.06
C ALA A 42 3.73 5.57 9.12
N LYS A 43 4.22 4.85 8.09
CA LYS A 43 4.27 3.38 8.07
C LYS A 43 5.19 2.85 9.16
N LYS A 44 6.37 3.45 9.35
CA LYS A 44 7.34 3.04 10.38
C LYS A 44 6.75 3.25 11.78
N GLU A 45 6.13 4.39 12.05
CA GLU A 45 5.46 4.68 13.32
C GLU A 45 4.36 3.64 13.61
N LEU A 46 3.50 3.35 12.63
CA LEU A 46 2.45 2.35 12.79
C LEU A 46 3.02 0.95 13.08
N LEU A 47 4.10 0.56 12.40
CA LEU A 47 4.79 -0.71 12.65
C LEU A 47 5.45 -0.73 14.04
N GLU A 48 5.98 0.40 14.50
CA GLU A 48 6.57 0.55 15.83
C GLU A 48 5.51 0.40 16.93
N HIS A 49 4.35 1.03 16.79
CA HIS A 49 3.23 0.84 17.73
C HIS A 49 2.76 -0.62 17.79
N LEU A 50 2.67 -1.30 16.64
CA LEU A 50 2.32 -2.73 16.60
C LEU A 50 3.40 -3.61 17.26
N ARG A 51 4.68 -3.28 17.09
CA ARG A 51 5.79 -3.97 17.77
C ARG A 51 5.76 -3.73 19.28
N ASN A 52 5.55 -2.48 19.70
CA ASN A 52 5.47 -2.11 21.11
C ASN A 52 4.28 -2.80 21.79
N GLN A 53 3.12 -2.87 21.14
CA GLN A 53 1.98 -3.64 21.67
C GLN A 53 2.33 -5.12 21.90
N ARG A 54 3.02 -5.77 20.95
CA ARG A 54 3.47 -7.17 21.11
C ARG A 54 4.49 -7.31 22.24
N LYS A 55 5.42 -6.37 22.34
CA LYS A 55 6.44 -6.33 23.38
C LYS A 55 5.80 -6.18 24.76
N TYR A 56 4.93 -5.19 24.95
CA TYR A 56 4.23 -4.96 26.21
C TYR A 56 3.39 -6.17 26.64
N LYS A 57 2.70 -6.84 25.71
CA LYS A 57 1.99 -8.10 26.02
C LYS A 57 2.93 -9.20 26.51
N SER A 58 4.10 -9.34 25.87
CA SER A 58 5.11 -10.32 26.26
C SER A 58 5.70 -10.00 27.64
N ASP A 59 6.04 -8.74 27.87
CA ASP A 59 6.66 -8.27 29.11
C ASP A 59 5.65 -8.35 30.28
N LEU A 60 4.39 -7.97 30.06
CA LEU A 60 3.31 -8.15 31.04
C LEU A 60 3.13 -9.63 31.42
N LYS A 61 3.15 -10.55 30.45
CA LYS A 61 3.09 -12.00 30.74
C LYS A 61 4.28 -12.47 31.58
N LYS A 62 5.49 -11.98 31.29
CA LYS A 62 6.69 -12.31 32.07
C LYS A 62 6.60 -11.78 33.51
N LEU A 63 6.15 -10.54 33.69
CA LEU A 63 6.00 -9.94 35.01
C LEU A 63 4.89 -10.61 35.82
N GLN A 64 3.79 -11.01 35.19
CA GLN A 64 2.73 -11.79 35.85
C GLN A 64 3.24 -13.16 36.33
N ASN A 65 4.07 -13.84 35.54
CA ASN A 65 4.72 -15.08 35.96
C ASN A 65 5.68 -14.82 37.12
N LYS A 66 6.55 -13.80 37.01
CA LYS A 66 7.50 -13.43 38.07
C LYS A 66 6.78 -13.07 39.38
N LYS A 67 5.66 -12.34 39.30
CA LYS A 67 4.80 -12.03 40.44
C LYS A 67 4.27 -13.29 41.11
N ARG A 68 3.88 -14.30 40.32
CA ARG A 68 3.42 -15.59 40.85
C ARG A 68 4.54 -16.32 41.59
N ASP A 69 5.75 -16.34 41.02
CA ASP A 69 6.92 -16.98 41.63
C ASP A 69 7.28 -16.31 42.97
N ILE A 70 7.36 -14.97 42.99
CA ILE A 70 7.62 -14.21 44.22
C ILE A 70 6.52 -14.41 45.26
N MET A 71 5.25 -14.53 44.84
CA MET A 71 4.15 -14.82 45.76
C MET A 71 4.32 -16.17 46.44
N VAL A 72 4.72 -17.21 45.68
CA VAL A 72 5.04 -18.53 46.24
C VAL A 72 6.22 -18.44 47.21
N ASP A 73 7.26 -17.69 46.85
CA ASP A 73 8.43 -17.48 47.71
C ASP A 73 8.07 -16.75 49.01
N ILE A 74 7.21 -15.73 48.96
CA ILE A 74 6.72 -15.02 50.16
C ILE A 74 5.96 -15.99 51.07
N VAL A 75 5.07 -16.83 50.54
CA VAL A 75 4.34 -17.84 51.34
C VAL A 75 5.32 -18.81 52.00
N ASN A 76 6.28 -19.33 51.23
CA ASN A 76 7.29 -20.26 51.73
C ASN A 76 8.19 -19.63 52.81
N LEU A 77 8.64 -18.39 52.59
CA LEU A 77 9.45 -17.64 53.55
C LEU A 77 8.64 -17.31 54.81
N SER A 78 7.35 -16.97 54.67
CA SER A 78 6.47 -16.71 55.80
C SER A 78 6.29 -17.95 56.68
N HIS A 79 6.17 -19.14 56.09
CA HIS A 79 6.15 -20.40 56.84
C HIS A 79 7.48 -20.65 57.57
N LYS A 80 8.63 -20.35 56.96
CA LYS A 80 9.96 -20.50 57.58
C LYS A 80 10.19 -19.52 58.74
N VAL A 81 9.78 -18.27 58.58
CA VAL A 81 9.84 -17.25 59.64
C VAL A 81 9.00 -17.68 60.84
N ASN A 82 7.80 -18.22 60.61
CA ASN A 82 6.93 -18.71 61.68
C ASN A 82 7.52 -19.92 62.43
N ASN A 83 8.47 -20.64 61.82
CA ASN A 83 9.23 -21.74 62.41
C ASN A 83 10.55 -21.27 63.08
N ASN A 84 10.64 -20.00 63.48
CA ASN A 84 11.78 -19.36 64.19
C ASN A 84 13.09 -19.18 63.40
N ASP A 85 13.07 -19.21 62.07
CA ASP A 85 14.25 -18.85 61.26
C ASP A 85 14.38 -17.32 61.08
N LYS A 86 15.17 -16.68 61.94
CA LYS A 86 15.42 -15.22 61.90
C LYS A 86 16.09 -14.74 60.61
N ASN A 87 16.81 -15.61 59.89
CA ASN A 87 17.46 -15.26 58.61
C ASN A 87 16.46 -15.14 57.44
N SER A 88 15.24 -15.68 57.59
CA SER A 88 14.19 -15.60 56.58
C SER A 88 13.40 -14.29 56.61
N ILE A 89 13.51 -13.49 57.69
CA ILE A 89 12.79 -12.21 57.84
C ILE A 89 13.28 -11.16 56.83
N SER A 90 14.58 -11.00 56.68
CA SER A 90 15.16 -10.03 55.72
C SER A 90 14.86 -10.39 54.27
N LYS A 91 14.88 -11.69 53.94
CA LYS A 91 14.49 -12.18 52.61
C LYS A 91 13.02 -11.95 52.31
N LEU A 92 12.15 -12.12 53.31
CA LEU A 92 10.70 -11.87 53.17
C LEU A 92 10.42 -10.40 52.87
N GLU A 93 11.07 -9.48 53.60
CA GLU A 93 10.94 -8.03 53.35
C GLU A 93 11.43 -7.65 51.94
N LEU A 94 12.56 -8.20 51.49
CA LEU A 94 13.06 -8.00 50.13
C LEU A 94 12.05 -8.51 49.08
N SER A 95 11.55 -9.74 49.21
CA SER A 95 10.56 -10.30 48.29
C SER A 95 9.26 -9.47 48.27
N ARG A 96 8.85 -8.91 49.42
CA ARG A 96 7.69 -8.03 49.52
C ARG A 96 7.92 -6.70 48.80
N SER A 97 9.11 -6.10 48.93
CA SER A 97 9.47 -4.89 48.18
C SER A 97 9.49 -5.15 46.68
N GLU A 98 10.09 -6.25 46.23
CA GLU A 98 10.14 -6.64 44.82
C GLU A 98 8.73 -6.87 44.25
N MET A 99 7.83 -7.47 45.03
CA MET A 99 6.42 -7.64 44.65
C MET A 99 5.71 -6.29 44.45
N LEU A 100 5.98 -5.30 45.29
CA LEU A 100 5.40 -3.96 45.15
C LEU A 100 5.88 -3.25 43.88
N GLU A 101 7.17 -3.39 43.54
CA GLU A 101 7.72 -2.84 42.29
C GLU A 101 7.11 -3.51 41.05
N ILE A 102 7.03 -4.84 41.06
CA ILE A 102 6.43 -5.60 39.96
C ILE A 102 4.95 -5.27 39.79
N ASN A 103 4.20 -5.07 40.87
CA ASN A 103 2.79 -4.65 40.78
C ASN A 103 2.65 -3.29 40.09
N LYS A 104 3.50 -2.32 40.45
CA LYS A 104 3.50 -0.99 39.80
C LYS A 104 3.88 -1.10 38.32
N GLU A 105 4.86 -1.94 37.98
CA GLU A 105 5.28 -2.14 36.59
C GLU A 105 4.17 -2.80 35.75
N ILE A 106 3.47 -3.78 36.31
CA ILE A 106 2.29 -4.40 35.66
C ILE A 106 1.20 -3.36 35.42
N GLU A 107 0.84 -2.56 36.42
CA GLU A 107 -0.19 -1.52 36.29
C GLU A 107 0.16 -0.50 35.20
N ASN A 108 1.43 -0.05 35.15
CA ASN A 108 1.90 0.84 34.09
C ASN A 108 1.79 0.20 32.70
N LEU A 109 2.14 -1.08 32.55
CA LEU A 109 2.02 -1.79 31.28
C LEU A 109 0.57 -2.04 30.86
N GLU A 110 -0.33 -2.28 31.81
CA GLU A 110 -1.77 -2.41 31.56
C GLU A 110 -2.34 -1.09 31.02
N ILE A 111 -2.00 0.05 31.65
CA ILE A 111 -2.39 1.38 31.17
C ILE A 111 -1.84 1.65 29.76
N GLU A 112 -0.57 1.33 29.49
CA GLU A 112 0.00 1.51 28.15
C GLU A 112 -0.67 0.61 27.11
N LEU A 113 -1.01 -0.63 27.47
CA LEU A 113 -1.72 -1.56 26.59
C LEU A 113 -3.14 -1.13 26.29
N ASP A 114 -3.85 -0.52 27.25
CA ASP A 114 -5.19 0.03 27.05
C ASP A 114 -5.18 1.24 26.12
N ASN A 115 -4.11 2.04 26.17
CA ASN A 115 -3.92 3.18 25.28
C ASN A 115 -3.46 2.79 23.86
N MET A 116 -2.82 1.63 23.69
CA MET A 116 -2.25 1.19 22.40
C MET A 116 -3.25 1.10 21.24
N PRO A 117 -4.47 0.54 21.40
CA PRO A 117 -5.48 0.53 20.33
C PRO A 117 -5.78 1.93 19.78
N SER A 118 -5.83 2.95 20.64
CA SER A 118 -6.07 4.33 20.22
C SER A 118 -4.87 4.89 19.44
N LYS A 119 -3.65 4.70 19.97
CA LYS A 119 -2.39 5.09 19.29
C LYS A 119 -2.29 4.46 17.90
N ILE A 120 -2.54 3.15 17.79
CA ILE A 120 -2.52 2.40 16.53
C ILE A 120 -3.57 2.94 15.55
N ARG A 121 -4.81 3.21 16.02
CA ARG A 121 -5.86 3.79 15.16
C ARG A 121 -5.47 5.16 14.64
N HIS A 122 -4.88 6.00 15.48
CA HIS A 122 -4.43 7.33 15.10
C HIS A 122 -3.30 7.26 14.05
N SER A 123 -2.25 6.46 14.28
CA SER A 123 -1.17 6.31 13.30
C SER A 123 -1.65 5.66 11.99
N ASN A 124 -2.61 4.74 12.03
CA ASN A 124 -3.22 4.17 10.82
C ASN A 124 -4.03 5.22 10.05
N PHE A 125 -4.69 6.14 10.76
CA PHE A 125 -5.41 7.26 10.15
C PHE A 125 -4.46 8.26 9.48
N GLU A 126 -3.37 8.64 10.15
CA GLU A 126 -2.35 9.52 9.56
C GLU A 126 -1.76 8.92 8.29
N LEU A 127 -1.41 7.64 8.32
CA LEU A 127 -0.96 6.91 7.13
C LEU A 127 -2.00 6.94 6.01
N LEU A 128 -3.28 6.76 6.34
CA LEU A 128 -4.37 6.81 5.36
C LEU A 128 -4.54 8.20 4.75
N ASN A 129 -4.45 9.25 5.56
CA ASN A 129 -4.59 10.62 5.12
C ASN A 129 -3.49 11.00 4.11
N ILE A 130 -2.24 10.66 4.43
CA ILE A 130 -1.10 10.86 3.53
C ILE A 130 -1.28 10.04 2.25
N THR A 131 -1.69 8.77 2.37
CA THR A 131 -1.93 7.88 1.23
C THR A 131 -2.99 8.46 0.28
N ILE A 132 -4.14 8.89 0.82
CA ILE A 132 -5.24 9.46 0.03
C ILE A 132 -4.80 10.75 -0.67
N LYS A 133 -4.08 11.63 0.04
CA LYS A 133 -3.56 12.87 -0.55
C LYS A 133 -2.70 12.58 -1.78
N ILE A 134 -1.77 11.63 -1.67
CA ILE A 134 -0.89 11.25 -2.78
C ILE A 134 -1.66 10.54 -3.90
N ALA A 135 -2.56 9.62 -3.54
CA ALA A 135 -3.38 8.89 -4.52
C ALA A 135 -4.21 9.83 -5.40
N TYR A 136 -4.90 10.82 -4.79
CA TYR A 136 -5.70 11.79 -5.53
C TYR A 136 -4.86 12.74 -6.36
N GLN A 137 -3.66 13.11 -5.88
CA GLN A 137 -2.73 13.91 -6.67
C GLN A 137 -2.28 13.16 -7.93
N ASP A 138 -1.90 11.90 -7.78
CA ASP A 138 -1.48 11.04 -8.88
C ASP A 138 -2.62 10.78 -9.88
N LEU A 139 -3.83 10.49 -9.39
CA LEU A 139 -5.03 10.34 -10.23
C LEU A 139 -5.28 11.59 -11.07
N LYS A 140 -5.24 12.78 -10.46
CA LYS A 140 -5.46 14.05 -11.16
C LYS A 140 -4.40 14.32 -12.22
N ILE A 141 -3.15 13.94 -11.96
CA ILE A 141 -2.06 14.06 -12.94
C ILE A 141 -2.30 13.10 -14.11
N LYS A 142 -2.69 11.85 -13.82
CA LYS A 142 -2.99 10.83 -14.83
C LYS A 142 -4.18 11.22 -15.69
N GLU A 143 -5.28 11.71 -15.10
CA GLU A 143 -6.43 12.23 -15.85
C GLU A 143 -6.02 13.34 -16.81
N LYS A 144 -5.21 14.30 -16.35
CA LYS A 144 -4.72 15.39 -17.23
C LYS A 144 -3.84 14.89 -18.37
N LYS A 145 -3.03 13.85 -18.14
CA LYS A 145 -2.21 13.22 -19.17
C LYS A 145 -3.03 12.36 -20.15
N LEU A 146 -4.19 11.87 -19.71
CA LEU A 146 -5.09 11.05 -20.53
C LEU A 146 -5.74 11.87 -21.65
N VAL A 147 -6.10 13.14 -21.38
CA VAL A 147 -6.75 14.03 -22.34
C VAL A 147 -5.97 14.20 -23.65
N PRO A 148 -4.68 14.60 -23.65
CA PRO A 148 -3.93 14.74 -24.90
C PRO A 148 -3.76 13.40 -25.62
N ILE A 149 -3.62 12.28 -24.89
CA ILE A 149 -3.54 10.94 -25.48
C ILE A 149 -4.84 10.59 -26.21
N TYR A 150 -6.00 10.88 -25.63
CA TYR A 150 -7.28 10.66 -26.31
C TYR A 150 -7.41 11.50 -27.58
N ASN A 151 -6.99 12.77 -27.53
CA ASN A 151 -7.03 13.63 -28.69
C ASN A 151 -6.10 13.11 -29.80
N GLU A 152 -4.87 12.73 -29.46
CA GLU A 152 -3.90 12.16 -30.41
C GLU A 152 -4.40 10.85 -31.03
N ILE A 153 -5.04 9.98 -30.23
CA ILE A 153 -5.67 8.75 -30.74
C ILE A 153 -6.76 9.09 -31.76
N GLU A 154 -7.58 10.10 -31.49
CA GLU A 154 -8.66 10.48 -32.39
C GLU A 154 -8.15 11.12 -33.69
N GLU A 155 -7.13 11.98 -33.60
CA GLU A 155 -6.45 12.55 -34.77
C GLU A 155 -5.83 11.45 -35.66
N LEU A 156 -5.17 10.46 -35.06
CA LEU A 156 -4.62 9.32 -35.79
C LEU A 156 -5.70 8.45 -36.43
N ARG A 157 -6.88 8.31 -35.80
CA ARG A 157 -8.02 7.58 -36.38
C ARG A 157 -8.58 8.29 -37.61
N ILE A 158 -8.71 9.61 -37.56
CA ILE A 158 -9.16 10.41 -38.70
C ILE A 158 -8.16 10.25 -39.86
N LYS A 159 -6.87 10.43 -39.58
CA LYS A 159 -5.81 10.26 -40.58
C LYS A 159 -5.76 8.85 -41.17
N LEU A 160 -5.96 7.82 -40.35
CA LEU A 160 -6.02 6.44 -40.81
C LEU A 160 -7.19 6.25 -41.77
N LYS A 161 -8.35 6.84 -41.48
CA LYS A 161 -9.52 6.78 -42.35
C LYS A 161 -9.24 7.42 -43.71
N GLU A 162 -8.65 8.61 -43.74
CA GLU A 162 -8.25 9.30 -44.98
C GLU A 162 -7.25 8.47 -45.80
N LEU A 163 -6.27 7.84 -45.14
CA LEU A 163 -5.31 6.96 -45.82
C LEU A 163 -5.96 5.71 -46.41
N ILE A 164 -6.97 5.14 -45.73
CA ILE A 164 -7.73 4.00 -46.24
C ILE A 164 -8.56 4.40 -47.46
N GLU A 165 -9.20 5.58 -47.44
CA GLU A 165 -9.95 6.11 -48.57
C GLU A 165 -9.03 6.32 -49.79
N ASN A 166 -7.93 7.06 -49.62
CA ASN A 166 -6.94 7.26 -50.70
C ASN A 166 -6.38 5.94 -51.24
N LYS A 167 -6.11 4.97 -50.36
CA LYS A 167 -5.64 3.64 -50.78
C LYS A 167 -6.67 2.96 -51.69
N ASN A 168 -7.94 2.97 -51.31
CA ASN A 168 -9.00 2.34 -52.09
C ASN A 168 -9.18 3.04 -53.44
N ASP A 169 -9.13 4.38 -53.48
CA ASP A 169 -9.22 5.17 -54.72
C ASP A 169 -8.09 4.79 -55.68
N TYR A 170 -6.84 4.73 -55.21
CA TYR A 170 -5.71 4.30 -56.04
C TYR A 170 -5.82 2.84 -56.48
N GLU A 171 -6.27 1.92 -55.62
CA GLU A 171 -6.50 0.53 -56.00
C GLU A 171 -7.60 0.42 -57.08
N GLU A 172 -8.65 1.23 -57.01
CA GLU A 172 -9.70 1.29 -58.03
C GLU A 172 -9.18 1.86 -59.35
N GLU A 173 -8.44 2.98 -59.31
CA GLU A 173 -7.81 3.58 -60.50
C GLU A 173 -6.85 2.60 -61.19
N ILE A 174 -6.00 1.90 -60.43
CA ILE A 174 -5.08 0.89 -60.95
C ILE A 174 -5.86 -0.25 -61.61
N ASN A 175 -6.88 -0.80 -60.93
CA ASN A 175 -7.68 -1.90 -61.47
C ASN A 175 -8.45 -1.49 -62.74
N ASN A 176 -8.99 -0.27 -62.77
CA ASN A 176 -9.68 0.29 -63.93
C ASN A 176 -8.71 0.49 -65.11
N ALA A 177 -7.52 1.01 -64.86
CA ALA A 177 -6.48 1.16 -65.87
C ALA A 177 -6.04 -0.18 -66.46
N TYR A 178 -5.77 -1.18 -65.60
CA TYR A 178 -5.44 -2.54 -66.04
C TYR A 178 -6.56 -3.17 -66.86
N THR A 179 -7.82 -3.02 -66.42
CA THR A 179 -8.99 -3.53 -67.14
C THR A 179 -9.15 -2.84 -68.51
N PHE A 180 -8.99 -1.52 -68.56
CA PHE A 180 -9.05 -0.75 -69.81
C PHE A 180 -7.97 -1.19 -70.79
N LEU A 181 -6.71 -1.27 -70.34
CA LEU A 181 -5.61 -1.74 -71.16
C LEU A 181 -5.89 -3.16 -71.66
N HIS A 182 -6.36 -4.07 -70.79
CA HIS A 182 -6.64 -5.46 -71.17
C HIS A 182 -7.69 -5.55 -72.28
N ASN A 183 -8.72 -4.72 -72.21
CA ASN A 183 -9.77 -4.65 -73.22
C ASN A 183 -9.28 -4.04 -74.54
N MET A 184 -8.32 -3.10 -74.51
CA MET A 184 -7.85 -2.38 -75.70
C MET A 184 -6.77 -3.14 -76.48
N ILE A 185 -5.80 -3.74 -75.78
CA ILE A 185 -4.57 -4.28 -76.38
C ILE A 185 -4.60 -5.83 -76.42
N GLY A 186 -5.46 -6.45 -75.62
CA GLY A 186 -5.56 -7.90 -75.50
C GLY A 186 -4.60 -8.47 -74.46
N LYS A 187 -4.97 -9.62 -73.88
CA LYS A 187 -4.33 -10.20 -72.70
C LYS A 187 -2.84 -10.52 -72.90
N GLU A 188 -2.46 -10.98 -74.09
CA GLU A 188 -1.09 -11.42 -74.40
C GLU A 188 -0.06 -10.28 -74.53
N GLU A 189 -0.48 -9.06 -74.91
CA GLU A 189 0.44 -7.91 -74.98
C GLU A 189 0.68 -7.26 -73.62
N ILE A 190 -0.31 -7.28 -72.72
CA ILE A 190 -0.14 -6.76 -71.36
C ILE A 190 0.79 -7.63 -70.53
N GLU A 191 0.65 -8.96 -70.60
CA GLU A 191 1.55 -9.87 -69.87
C GLU A 191 3.02 -9.67 -70.28
N LYS A 192 3.29 -9.30 -71.54
CA LYS A 192 4.64 -8.93 -72.01
C LYS A 192 5.10 -7.55 -71.53
N LEU A 193 4.20 -6.58 -71.44
CA LEU A 193 4.49 -5.23 -70.94
C LEU A 193 4.77 -5.25 -69.43
N ASP A 194 3.96 -5.95 -68.64
CA ASP A 194 4.17 -6.13 -67.20
C ASP A 194 5.51 -6.79 -66.89
N GLN A 195 5.89 -7.84 -67.65
CA GLN A 195 7.22 -8.48 -67.50
C GLN A 195 8.38 -7.50 -67.77
N ASN A 196 8.24 -6.59 -68.74
CA ASN A 196 9.30 -5.63 -69.06
C ASN A 196 9.35 -4.43 -68.08
N PHE A 197 8.22 -4.03 -67.50
CA PHE A 197 8.15 -2.89 -66.58
C PHE A 197 8.39 -3.27 -65.11
N LEU A 198 7.94 -4.45 -64.65
CA LEU A 198 8.11 -4.91 -63.27
C LEU A 198 9.52 -5.46 -62.98
N GLU A 199 10.30 -5.83 -64.00
CA GLU A 199 11.71 -6.28 -63.83
C GLU A 199 12.71 -5.13 -63.61
N LYS A 200 12.27 -3.87 -63.63
CA LYS A 200 13.12 -2.71 -63.27
C LYS A 200 12.65 -2.06 -61.98
N ASN A 201 12.82 -2.77 -60.86
CA ASN A 201 13.19 -2.22 -59.55
C ASN A 201 13.78 -3.33 -58.66
#